data_AF-A0A0L0FP30-F1
#
_entry.id   AF-A0A0L0FP30-F1
#
_cell.length_a   1.000
_cell.length_b   1.000
_cell.length_c   1.000
_cell.angle_alpha   90.00
_cell.angle_beta   90.00
_cell.angle_gamma   90.00
#
_symmetry.space_group_name_H-M   'P 1'
#
loop_
_entity.id
_entity.type
_entity.pdbx_description
1 polymer ?
#
loop_
_entity_poly.entity_id
_entity_poly.type
_entity_poly.pdbx_seq_one_letter_code
_entity_poly.pdbx_strand_id
1 'polypeptide(L)'
;MKLFNDGSLDLAGEQLTLHCGACSSMFLICTCHDHGQGVNFVFRGLPKSVPGSTPRQLLNRWMSLTRHLKILERFNAQQYLSDAGDTLTQTLHRSGHKLISMAEDLCKQDDMNLVLIKLVQSYQLPMSQNATDAVRKEIMAAARAFVSGDWACVTWLGSISLNNAFQVSDPEKYSLADKDLGVIFDGITVLLSTHEVQFRSPYKFLCMEPERSESDITRQFWATHTVPDGEAKLKV
;
A
#
# COMPACT_ATOMS: atom_id res chain seq x y z
N MET A 1 7.76 -5.76 20.33
CA MET A 1 8.06 -5.63 18.89
C MET A 1 9.48 -5.13 18.65
N LYS A 2 10.21 -5.67 17.67
CA LYS A 2 11.61 -5.29 17.38
C LYS A 2 11.84 -5.10 15.88
N LEU A 3 12.55 -4.03 15.51
CA LEU A 3 13.08 -3.82 14.15
C LEU A 3 14.53 -4.31 14.11
N PHE A 4 14.87 -5.13 13.12
CA PHE A 4 16.23 -5.60 12.92
C PHE A 4 16.98 -4.76 11.87
N ASN A 5 18.31 -4.88 11.87
CA ASN A 5 19.18 -4.13 10.95
C ASN A 5 18.95 -4.48 9.47
N ASP A 6 18.38 -5.64 9.17
CA ASP A 6 18.02 -6.05 7.80
C ASP A 6 16.63 -5.51 7.37
N GLY A 7 15.99 -4.70 8.22
CA GLY A 7 14.66 -4.13 7.98
C GLY A 7 13.50 -5.03 8.38
N SER A 8 13.75 -6.28 8.76
CA SER A 8 12.68 -7.20 9.19
C SER A 8 12.09 -6.80 10.54
N LEU A 9 10.84 -7.21 10.76
CA LEU A 9 10.09 -6.99 12.00
C LEU A 9 9.87 -8.30 12.73
N ASP A 10 10.16 -8.31 14.03
CA ASP A 10 9.66 -9.33 14.95
C ASP A 10 8.30 -8.91 15.51
N LEU A 11 7.24 -9.55 15.02
CA LEU A 11 5.86 -9.38 15.50
C LEU A 11 5.40 -10.55 16.40
N ALA A 12 6.31 -11.42 16.87
CA ALA A 12 5.95 -12.53 17.74
C ALA A 12 5.23 -12.02 19.01
N GLY A 13 4.00 -12.50 19.22
CA GLY A 13 3.16 -12.14 20.38
C GLY A 13 2.37 -10.83 20.25
N GLU A 14 2.48 -10.10 19.14
CA GLU A 14 1.95 -8.74 19.01
C GLU A 14 0.62 -8.69 18.23
N GLN A 15 -0.35 -9.55 18.58
CA GLN A 15 -1.70 -9.55 17.98
C GLN A 15 -2.43 -8.20 18.14
N LEU A 16 -2.00 -7.39 19.11
CA LEU A 16 -2.52 -6.06 19.40
C LEU A 16 -2.16 -5.01 18.33
N THR A 17 -1.23 -5.32 17.42
CA THR A 17 -0.82 -4.39 16.36
C THR A 17 -1.75 -4.39 15.16
N LEU A 18 -2.62 -5.40 15.02
CA LEU A 18 -3.60 -5.45 13.95
C LEU A 18 -4.87 -4.72 14.36
N HIS A 19 -5.17 -3.64 13.65
CA HIS A 19 -6.39 -2.87 13.81
C HIS A 19 -7.28 -3.01 12.60
N CYS A 20 -8.60 -3.02 12.83
CA CYS A 20 -9.57 -2.94 11.76
C CYS A 20 -9.46 -1.60 11.03
N GLY A 21 -9.33 -1.65 9.72
CA GLY A 21 -9.37 -0.52 8.80
C GLY A 21 -10.55 0.41 9.02
N ALA A 22 -11.73 -0.15 9.33
CA ALA A 22 -12.98 0.61 9.33
C ALA A 22 -13.31 1.26 10.69
N CYS A 23 -13.08 0.54 11.80
CA CYS A 23 -13.46 1.02 13.14
C CYS A 23 -12.27 1.26 14.06
N SER A 24 -11.04 1.00 13.57
CA SER A 24 -9.79 1.16 14.32
C SER A 24 -9.66 0.30 15.58
N SER A 25 -10.65 -0.54 15.87
CA SER A 25 -10.62 -1.48 16.99
C SER A 25 -9.59 -2.56 16.73
N MET A 26 -8.95 -3.05 17.79
CA MET A 26 -8.07 -4.21 17.69
C MET A 26 -8.84 -5.39 17.10
N PHE A 27 -8.17 -6.19 16.27
CA PHE A 27 -8.80 -7.29 15.54
C PHE A 27 -9.68 -8.19 16.43
N LEU A 28 -9.18 -8.56 17.61
CA LEU A 28 -9.84 -9.48 18.53
C LEU A 28 -11.17 -8.96 19.11
N ILE A 29 -11.42 -7.64 19.07
CA ILE A 29 -12.61 -7.00 19.66
C ILE A 29 -13.44 -6.22 18.65
N CYS A 30 -13.13 -6.33 17.35
CA CYS A 30 -13.87 -5.65 16.30
C CYS A 30 -15.29 -6.24 16.16
N THR A 31 -16.31 -5.37 16.22
CA THR A 31 -17.73 -5.74 16.12
C THR A 31 -18.40 -5.34 14.80
N CYS A 32 -17.64 -4.92 13.78
CA CYS A 32 -18.21 -4.54 12.48
C CYS A 32 -18.99 -5.70 11.85
N HIS A 33 -20.33 -5.61 11.82
CA HIS A 33 -21.21 -6.74 11.54
C HIS A 33 -21.43 -7.06 10.06
N ASP A 34 -21.30 -6.12 9.13
CA ASP A 34 -21.71 -6.38 7.74
C ASP A 34 -20.59 -6.65 6.74
N HIS A 35 -19.31 -6.58 7.13
CA HIS A 35 -18.21 -6.69 6.16
C HIS A 35 -17.02 -7.50 6.67
N GLY A 36 -17.31 -8.55 7.46
CA GLY A 36 -16.41 -9.67 7.73
C GLY A 36 -15.17 -9.32 8.55
N GLN A 37 -15.06 -9.94 9.74
CA GLN A 37 -13.84 -10.60 10.24
C GLN A 37 -12.48 -10.01 9.84
N GLY A 38 -12.25 -8.69 10.00
CA GLY A 38 -10.93 -8.13 9.75
C GLY A 38 -10.46 -8.16 8.29
N VAL A 39 -11.35 -7.93 7.34
CA VAL A 39 -10.97 -7.91 5.91
C VAL A 39 -10.08 -6.70 5.55
N ASN A 40 -10.13 -5.63 6.35
CA ASN A 40 -9.22 -4.48 6.25
C ASN A 40 -8.35 -4.42 7.50
N PHE A 41 -7.06 -4.74 7.39
CA PHE A 41 -6.11 -4.63 8.49
C PHE A 41 -5.04 -3.61 8.21
N VAL A 42 -4.71 -2.86 9.25
CA VAL A 42 -3.48 -2.09 9.30
C VAL A 42 -2.68 -2.47 10.52
N PHE A 43 -1.37 -2.31 10.40
CA PHE A 43 -0.48 -2.42 11.53
C PHE A 43 -0.28 -1.06 12.17
N ARG A 44 -0.54 -0.96 13.47
CA ARG A 44 -0.30 0.24 14.29
C ARG A 44 0.73 -0.04 15.36
N GLY A 45 1.35 1.04 15.85
CA GLY A 45 2.36 0.96 16.90
C GLY A 45 3.65 0.27 16.47
N LEU A 46 3.87 0.08 15.16
CA LEU A 46 5.11 -0.49 14.66
C LEU A 46 6.29 0.47 14.86
N PRO A 47 7.52 -0.03 15.12
CA PRO A 47 8.69 0.82 15.18
C PRO A 47 8.91 1.47 13.82
N LYS A 48 9.23 2.77 13.79
CA LYS A 48 9.57 3.48 12.54
C LYS A 48 10.73 2.79 11.83
N SER A 49 10.76 2.85 10.50
CA SER A 49 11.94 2.44 9.73
C SER A 49 13.17 3.26 10.14
N VAL A 50 14.36 2.66 10.06
CA VAL A 50 15.62 3.35 10.35
C VAL A 50 15.84 4.45 9.29
N PRO A 51 16.20 5.69 9.66
CA PRO A 51 16.58 6.71 8.68
C PRO A 51 17.69 6.20 7.75
N GLY A 52 17.52 6.39 6.43
CA GLY A 52 18.45 5.86 5.44
C GLY A 52 18.29 4.37 5.12
N SER A 53 17.16 3.75 5.50
CA SER A 53 16.84 2.37 5.10
C SER A 53 16.92 2.22 3.58
N THR A 54 17.62 1.18 3.14
CA THR A 54 17.71 0.77 1.74
C THR A 54 16.38 0.21 1.24
N PRO A 55 16.13 0.21 -0.08
CA PRO A 55 14.93 -0.41 -0.64
C PRO A 55 14.76 -1.88 -0.27
N ARG A 56 15.86 -2.62 -0.12
CA ARG A 56 15.82 -4.02 0.33
C ARG A 56 15.33 -4.14 1.78
N GLN A 57 15.77 -3.27 2.67
CA GLN A 57 15.31 -3.25 4.06
C GLN A 57 13.82 -2.90 4.15
N LEU A 58 13.35 -1.93 3.37
CA LEU A 58 11.94 -1.54 3.32
C LEU A 58 11.07 -2.66 2.72
N LEU A 59 11.57 -3.35 1.70
CA LEU A 59 10.89 -4.51 1.13
C LEU A 59 10.81 -5.66 2.15
N ASN A 60 11.91 -5.94 2.87
CA ASN A 60 11.97 -6.95 3.93
C ASN A 60 10.99 -6.63 5.09
N ARG A 61 10.79 -5.34 5.37
CA ARG A 61 9.77 -4.89 6.30
C ARG A 61 8.36 -5.26 5.83
N TRP A 62 8.01 -4.91 4.59
CA TRP A 62 6.74 -5.31 3.99
C TRP A 62 6.56 -6.84 4.01
N MET A 63 7.61 -7.61 3.69
CA MET A 63 7.58 -9.08 3.78
C MET A 63 7.24 -9.54 5.20
N SER A 64 7.86 -8.94 6.21
CA SER A 64 7.60 -9.29 7.61
C SER A 64 6.11 -9.12 7.93
N LEU A 65 5.50 -8.00 7.51
CA LEU A 65 4.06 -7.76 7.69
C LEU A 65 3.19 -8.79 6.95
N THR A 66 3.51 -9.09 5.68
CA THR A 66 2.72 -10.06 4.88
C THR A 66 2.67 -11.45 5.53
N ARG A 67 3.77 -11.90 6.16
CA ARG A 67 3.86 -13.21 6.84
C ARG A 67 2.94 -13.34 8.05
N HIS A 68 2.57 -12.22 8.66
CA HIS A 68 1.67 -12.22 9.82
C HIS A 68 0.19 -12.12 9.43
N LEU A 69 -0.12 -11.89 8.15
CA LEU A 69 -1.47 -11.91 7.62
C LEU A 69 -1.82 -13.34 7.19
N LYS A 70 -2.62 -14.07 7.98
CA LYS A 70 -3.06 -15.45 7.66
C LYS A 70 -3.65 -15.60 6.27
N ILE A 71 -4.33 -14.56 5.78
CA ILE A 71 -4.93 -14.57 4.44
C ILE A 71 -3.89 -14.62 3.30
N LEU A 72 -2.65 -14.20 3.58
CA LEU A 72 -1.51 -14.26 2.66
C LEU A 72 -0.60 -15.47 2.90
N GLU A 73 -1.03 -16.46 3.70
CA GLU A 73 -0.22 -17.66 4.02
C GLU A 73 0.22 -18.45 2.77
N ARG A 74 -0.48 -18.29 1.64
CA ARG A 74 -0.12 -18.90 0.35
C ARG A 74 1.01 -18.18 -0.39
N PHE A 75 1.28 -16.91 -0.06
CA PHE A 75 2.37 -16.15 -0.65
C PHE A 75 3.65 -16.39 0.17
N ASN A 76 4.61 -17.12 -0.41
CA ASN A 76 5.90 -17.34 0.24
C ASN A 76 6.78 -16.09 0.11
N ALA A 77 6.51 -15.16 1.01
CA ALA A 77 7.19 -13.89 1.14
C ALA A 77 8.73 -14.03 1.22
N GLN A 78 9.22 -14.97 2.03
CA GLN A 78 10.66 -15.16 2.24
C GLN A 78 11.35 -15.64 0.96
N GLN A 79 10.73 -16.58 0.26
CA GLN A 79 11.26 -17.09 -1.00
C GLN A 79 11.31 -15.99 -2.06
N TYR A 80 10.25 -15.18 -2.18
CA TYR A 80 10.21 -14.06 -3.12
C TYR A 80 11.35 -13.04 -2.88
N LEU A 81 11.61 -12.66 -1.63
CA LEU A 81 12.70 -11.75 -1.29
C LEU A 81 14.09 -12.36 -1.60
N SER A 82 14.24 -13.67 -1.38
CA SER A 82 15.47 -14.39 -1.71
C SER A 82 15.70 -14.44 -3.22
N ASP A 83 14.67 -14.75 -4.00
CA ASP A 83 14.80 -15.00 -5.44
C ASP A 83 14.84 -13.72 -6.26
N ALA A 84 14.00 -12.75 -5.92
CA ALA A 84 13.80 -11.54 -6.71
C ALA A 84 14.29 -10.26 -6.01
N GLY A 85 14.53 -10.28 -4.69
CA GLY A 85 14.75 -9.05 -3.92
C GLY A 85 15.95 -8.22 -4.37
N ASP A 86 17.08 -8.86 -4.71
CA ASP A 86 18.28 -8.12 -5.14
C ASP A 86 18.10 -7.55 -6.54
N THR A 87 17.61 -8.37 -7.47
CA THR A 87 17.32 -7.96 -8.84
C THR A 87 16.30 -6.82 -8.88
N LEU A 88 15.21 -6.94 -8.11
CA LEU A 88 14.17 -5.92 -8.02
C LEU A 88 14.73 -4.62 -7.45
N THR A 89 15.42 -4.65 -6.31
CA THR A 89 15.91 -3.42 -5.66
C THR A 89 16.98 -2.70 -6.48
N GLN A 90 17.87 -3.44 -7.16
CA GLN A 90 18.80 -2.87 -8.13
C GLN A 90 18.07 -2.26 -9.32
N THR A 91 17.03 -2.93 -9.82
CA THR A 91 16.22 -2.43 -10.94
C THR A 91 15.47 -1.16 -10.57
N LEU A 92 14.84 -1.10 -9.38
CA LEU A 92 14.18 0.11 -8.88
C LEU A 92 15.17 1.27 -8.76
N HIS A 93 16.40 1.02 -8.30
CA HIS A 93 17.43 2.05 -8.24
C HIS A 93 17.82 2.59 -9.63
N ARG A 94 18.01 1.72 -10.62
CA ARG A 94 18.43 2.14 -11.97
C ARG A 94 17.29 2.76 -12.79
N SER A 95 16.12 2.13 -12.74
CA SER A 95 15.03 2.34 -13.71
C SER A 95 13.72 2.75 -13.06
N GLY A 96 13.64 2.86 -11.73
CA GLY A 96 12.44 3.29 -11.02
C GLY A 96 11.97 4.70 -11.39
N HIS A 97 12.88 5.58 -11.83
CA HIS A 97 12.50 6.89 -12.38
C HIS A 97 11.56 6.79 -13.58
N LYS A 98 11.63 5.71 -14.38
CA LYS A 98 10.70 5.48 -15.49
C LYS A 98 9.27 5.26 -14.99
N LEU A 99 9.10 4.50 -13.90
CA LEU A 99 7.79 4.31 -13.26
C LEU A 99 7.23 5.63 -12.72
N ILE A 100 8.09 6.48 -12.12
CA ILE A 100 7.68 7.82 -11.70
C ILE A 100 7.18 8.63 -12.90
N SER A 101 7.90 8.62 -14.02
CA SER A 101 7.45 9.33 -15.22
C SER A 101 6.18 8.76 -15.85
N MET A 102 5.98 7.42 -15.84
CA MET A 102 4.71 6.81 -16.25
C MET A 102 3.54 7.27 -15.37
N ALA A 103 3.76 7.35 -14.05
CA ALA A 103 2.78 7.86 -13.10
C ALA A 103 2.45 9.34 -13.33
N GLU A 104 3.45 10.18 -13.63
CA GLU A 104 3.26 11.57 -14.04
C GLU A 104 2.45 11.69 -15.33
N ASP A 105 2.73 10.84 -16.32
CA ASP A 105 2.00 10.83 -17.59
C ASP A 105 0.55 10.37 -17.38
N LEU A 106 0.30 9.37 -16.54
CA LEU A 106 -1.06 8.97 -16.14
C LEU A 106 -1.81 10.12 -15.44
N CYS A 107 -1.13 10.93 -14.62
CA CYS A 107 -1.76 12.07 -13.94
C CYS A 107 -2.24 13.17 -14.90
N LYS A 108 -1.68 13.24 -16.11
CA LYS A 108 -2.07 14.18 -17.18
C LYS A 108 -3.26 13.67 -18.01
N GLN A 109 -3.63 12.39 -17.88
CA GLN A 109 -4.76 11.80 -18.59
C GLN A 109 -6.03 11.88 -17.73
N ASP A 110 -6.86 12.89 -17.97
CA ASP A 110 -8.04 13.16 -17.14
C ASP A 110 -9.10 12.04 -17.22
N ASP A 111 -9.28 11.42 -18.39
CA ASP A 111 -10.31 10.38 -18.61
C ASP A 111 -10.00 9.06 -17.89
N MET A 112 -8.72 8.68 -17.82
CA MET A 112 -8.30 7.40 -17.22
C MET A 112 -8.47 7.35 -15.71
N ASN A 113 -8.50 8.52 -15.06
CA ASN A 113 -8.65 8.63 -13.62
C ASN A 113 -10.12 8.71 -13.17
N LEU A 114 -11.09 8.81 -14.08
CA LEU A 114 -12.50 9.01 -13.73
C LEU A 114 -13.08 7.93 -12.82
N VAL A 115 -12.71 6.65 -13.02
CA VAL A 115 -13.16 5.54 -12.17
C VAL A 115 -12.58 5.69 -10.76
N LEU A 116 -11.29 6.02 -10.65
CA LEU A 116 -10.61 6.24 -9.37
C LEU A 116 -11.17 7.46 -8.64
N ILE A 117 -11.47 8.54 -9.37
CA ILE A 117 -12.08 9.77 -8.84
C ILE A 117 -13.47 9.47 -8.28
N LYS A 118 -14.32 8.78 -9.05
CA LYS A 118 -15.67 8.39 -8.59
C LYS A 118 -15.61 7.50 -7.36
N LEU A 119 -14.65 6.58 -7.32
CA LEU A 119 -14.41 5.74 -6.16
C LEU A 119 -14.00 6.58 -4.93
N VAL A 120 -13.03 7.50 -5.09
CA VAL A 120 -12.61 8.39 -3.99
C VAL A 120 -13.78 9.26 -3.49
N GLN A 121 -14.60 9.78 -4.38
CA GLN A 121 -15.80 10.55 -4.03
C GLN A 121 -16.83 9.70 -3.26
N SER A 122 -16.96 8.42 -3.61
CA SER A 122 -17.88 7.50 -2.93
C SER A 122 -17.53 7.27 -1.46
N TYR A 123 -16.28 7.51 -1.07
CA TYR A 123 -15.85 7.39 0.33
C TYR A 123 -16.31 8.53 1.23
N GLN A 124 -16.83 9.63 0.65
CA GLN A 124 -17.36 10.77 1.39
C GLN A 124 -16.38 11.33 2.44
N LEU A 125 -15.09 11.22 2.14
CA LEU A 125 -14.05 11.75 3.03
C LEU A 125 -14.12 13.28 3.08
N PRO A 126 -13.83 13.90 4.23
CA PRO A 126 -13.68 15.34 4.35
C PRO A 126 -12.37 15.78 3.67
N MET A 127 -12.35 15.69 2.35
CA MET A 127 -11.17 15.97 1.55
C MET A 127 -10.90 17.48 1.57
N SER A 128 -9.71 17.86 2.01
CA SER A 128 -9.25 19.26 1.97
C SER A 128 -9.01 19.79 0.54
N GLN A 129 -9.01 18.90 -0.45
CA GLN A 129 -8.74 19.14 -1.86
C GLN A 129 -9.75 18.40 -2.75
N ASN A 130 -9.91 18.81 -4.00
CA ASN A 130 -10.81 18.11 -4.91
C ASN A 130 -10.34 16.66 -5.16
N ALA A 131 -11.27 15.78 -5.54
CA ALA A 131 -10.99 14.36 -5.69
C ALA A 131 -9.95 14.04 -6.79
N THR A 132 -9.88 14.86 -7.85
CA THR A 132 -8.89 14.71 -8.91
C THR A 132 -7.47 14.91 -8.39
N ASP A 133 -7.22 15.98 -7.65
CA ASP A 133 -5.91 16.27 -7.08
C ASP A 133 -5.52 15.23 -6.03
N ALA A 134 -6.49 14.74 -5.26
CA ALA A 134 -6.26 13.64 -4.33
C ALA A 134 -5.81 12.36 -5.02
N VAL A 135 -6.46 11.98 -6.13
CA VAL A 135 -6.05 10.82 -6.93
C VAL A 135 -4.66 11.04 -7.52
N ARG A 136 -4.36 12.20 -8.09
CA ARG A 136 -3.00 12.50 -8.62
C ARG A 136 -1.93 12.38 -7.53
N LYS A 137 -2.18 12.92 -6.35
CA LYS A 137 -1.25 12.78 -5.21
C LYS A 137 -1.11 11.33 -4.75
N GLU A 138 -2.19 10.55 -4.77
CA GLU A 138 -2.16 9.12 -4.47
C GLU A 138 -1.27 8.35 -5.44
N ILE A 139 -1.45 8.58 -6.75
CA ILE A 139 -0.66 7.96 -7.81
C ILE A 139 0.83 8.23 -7.56
N MET A 140 1.19 9.48 -7.28
CA MET A 140 2.58 9.87 -7.06
C MET A 140 3.14 9.35 -5.73
N ALA A 141 2.35 9.33 -4.66
CA ALA A 141 2.74 8.74 -3.38
C ALA A 141 3.01 7.24 -3.52
N ALA A 142 2.13 6.52 -4.23
CA ALA A 142 2.30 5.10 -4.52
C ALA A 142 3.55 4.83 -5.36
N ALA A 143 3.82 5.64 -6.38
CA ALA A 143 4.99 5.48 -7.23
C ALA A 143 6.29 5.68 -6.44
N ARG A 144 6.35 6.72 -5.59
CA ARG A 144 7.51 6.96 -4.71
C ARG A 144 7.71 5.83 -3.70
N ALA A 145 6.66 5.40 -3.02
CA ALA A 145 6.73 4.31 -2.05
C ALA A 145 7.13 2.98 -2.71
N PHE A 146 6.64 2.71 -3.92
CA PHE A 146 7.03 1.51 -4.67
C PHE A 146 8.51 1.53 -5.06
N VAL A 147 8.98 2.66 -5.61
CA VAL A 147 10.38 2.83 -6.05
C VAL A 147 11.35 2.82 -4.88
N SER A 148 10.95 3.35 -3.72
CA SER A 148 11.77 3.28 -2.49
C SER A 148 11.77 1.89 -1.85
N GLY A 149 10.95 0.95 -2.33
CA GLY A 149 10.79 -0.38 -1.73
C GLY A 149 9.86 -0.41 -0.50
N ASP A 150 9.21 0.71 -0.16
CA ASP A 150 8.29 0.83 0.98
C ASP A 150 6.87 0.36 0.61
N TRP A 151 6.75 -0.90 0.18
CA TRP A 151 5.50 -1.46 -0.33
C TRP A 151 4.40 -1.54 0.73
N ALA A 152 4.78 -1.54 2.01
CA ALA A 152 3.85 -1.43 3.14
C ALA A 152 3.08 -0.10 3.15
N CYS A 153 3.58 0.94 2.50
CA CYS A 153 2.95 2.25 2.43
C CYS A 153 2.13 2.46 1.14
N VAL A 154 2.21 1.55 0.17
CA VAL A 154 1.44 1.62 -1.08
C VAL A 154 0.01 1.15 -0.80
N THR A 155 -0.97 1.98 -1.15
CA THR A 155 -2.38 1.62 -0.99
C THR A 155 -2.84 0.70 -2.13
N TRP A 156 -3.98 0.04 -1.96
CA TRP A 156 -4.63 -0.70 -3.06
C TRP A 156 -4.94 0.20 -4.28
N LEU A 157 -5.44 1.41 -4.04
CA LEU A 157 -5.67 2.42 -5.09
C LEU A 157 -4.37 2.78 -5.80
N GLY A 158 -3.30 2.93 -5.03
CA GLY A 158 -1.94 3.11 -5.51
C GLY A 158 -1.49 1.96 -6.42
N SER A 159 -1.64 0.70 -5.98
CA SER A 159 -1.26 -0.47 -6.79
C SER A 159 -2.02 -0.55 -8.11
N ILE A 160 -3.33 -0.29 -8.12
CA ILE A 160 -4.11 -0.20 -9.36
C ILE A 160 -3.57 0.91 -10.25
N SER A 161 -3.28 2.07 -9.67
CA SER A 161 -2.77 3.21 -10.42
C SER A 161 -1.42 2.92 -11.05
N LEU A 162 -0.51 2.22 -10.36
CA LEU A 162 0.78 1.82 -10.91
C LEU A 162 0.62 0.79 -12.04
N ASN A 163 -0.32 -0.14 -11.89
CA ASN A 163 -0.64 -1.09 -12.95
C ASN A 163 -1.21 -0.38 -14.17
N ASN A 164 -2.16 0.56 -13.98
CA ASN A 164 -2.72 1.39 -15.04
C ASN A 164 -1.65 2.22 -15.73
N ALA A 165 -0.75 2.86 -14.96
CA ALA A 165 0.34 3.67 -15.50
C ALA A 165 1.21 2.87 -16.47
N PHE A 166 1.41 1.58 -16.20
CA PHE A 166 2.09 0.67 -17.12
C PHE A 166 1.25 0.33 -18.35
N GLN A 167 -0.02 -0.05 -18.15
CA GLN A 167 -0.93 -0.47 -19.23
C GLN A 167 -1.22 0.63 -20.26
N VAL A 168 -1.26 1.89 -19.83
CA VAL A 168 -1.52 3.05 -20.72
C VAL A 168 -0.27 3.84 -21.07
N SER A 169 0.91 3.35 -20.68
CA SER A 169 2.16 4.00 -21.01
C SER A 169 2.38 3.99 -22.53
N ASP A 170 3.02 5.04 -23.04
CA ASP A 170 3.42 5.11 -24.44
C ASP A 170 4.47 4.02 -24.74
N PRO A 171 4.17 3.03 -25.60
CA PRO A 171 5.09 1.92 -25.87
C PRO A 171 6.33 2.35 -26.65
N GLU A 172 6.31 3.48 -27.34
CA GLU A 172 7.50 4.05 -28.00
C GLU A 172 8.48 4.63 -26.98
N LYS A 173 7.94 5.20 -25.89
CA LYS A 173 8.72 5.74 -24.77
C LYS A 173 9.12 4.68 -23.75
N TYR A 174 8.26 3.67 -23.54
CA TYR A 174 8.38 2.65 -22.51
C TYR A 174 8.14 1.25 -23.08
N SER A 175 9.15 0.71 -23.75
CA SER A 175 9.04 -0.59 -24.41
C SER A 175 8.93 -1.76 -23.42
N LEU A 176 8.01 -2.70 -23.69
CA LEU A 176 7.92 -3.97 -22.96
C LEU A 176 9.12 -4.90 -23.19
N ALA A 177 9.96 -4.63 -24.19
CA ALA A 177 11.22 -5.33 -24.38
C ALA A 177 12.30 -4.89 -23.37
N ASP A 178 12.06 -3.78 -22.64
CA ASP A 178 12.92 -3.34 -21.55
C ASP A 178 12.79 -4.29 -20.36
N LYS A 179 13.86 -5.05 -20.13
CA LYS A 179 13.93 -6.04 -19.04
C LYS A 179 13.72 -5.41 -17.67
N ASP A 180 14.16 -4.17 -17.47
CA ASP A 180 14.02 -3.49 -16.19
C ASP A 180 12.55 -3.11 -15.94
N LEU A 181 11.84 -2.69 -16.98
CA LEU A 181 10.40 -2.43 -16.90
C LEU A 181 9.62 -3.73 -16.65
N GLY A 182 10.05 -4.85 -17.24
CA GLY A 182 9.48 -6.17 -16.95
C GLY A 182 9.58 -6.54 -15.47
N VAL A 183 10.76 -6.41 -14.86
CA VAL A 183 10.97 -6.68 -13.43
C VAL A 183 10.13 -5.75 -12.54
N ILE A 184 10.02 -4.47 -12.89
CA ILE A 184 9.18 -3.51 -12.17
C ILE A 184 7.71 -3.92 -12.25
N PHE A 185 7.24 -4.31 -13.43
CA PHE A 185 5.85 -4.71 -13.65
C PHE A 185 5.49 -6.01 -12.94
N ASP A 186 6.40 -6.99 -12.92
CA ASP A 186 6.24 -8.21 -12.12
C ASP A 186 6.09 -7.86 -10.63
N GLY A 187 6.90 -6.91 -10.14
CA GLY A 187 6.78 -6.41 -8.77
C GLY A 187 5.43 -5.74 -8.48
N ILE A 188 4.93 -4.92 -9.41
CA ILE A 188 3.59 -4.31 -9.31
C ILE A 188 2.51 -5.40 -9.28
N THR A 189 2.65 -6.44 -10.09
CA THR A 189 1.72 -7.57 -10.16
C THR A 189 1.68 -8.37 -8.86
N VAL A 190 2.84 -8.61 -8.25
CA VAL A 190 2.93 -9.22 -6.92
C VAL A 190 2.22 -8.36 -5.88
N LEU A 191 2.52 -7.06 -5.84
CA LEU A 191 1.87 -6.13 -4.90
C LEU A 191 0.35 -6.11 -5.09
N LEU A 192 -0.13 -6.00 -6.34
CA LEU A 192 -1.55 -6.01 -6.67
C LEU A 192 -2.21 -7.33 -6.21
N SER A 193 -1.56 -8.47 -6.45
CA SER A 193 -2.05 -9.78 -6.02
C SER A 193 -2.17 -9.88 -4.49
N THR A 194 -1.21 -9.32 -3.75
CA THR A 194 -1.29 -9.30 -2.28
C THR A 194 -2.44 -8.42 -1.76
N HIS A 195 -2.83 -7.40 -2.53
CA HIS A 195 -4.03 -6.62 -2.23
C HIS A 195 -5.32 -7.34 -2.68
N GLU A 196 -5.36 -7.97 -3.85
CA GLU A 196 -6.59 -8.61 -4.38
C GLU A 196 -7.12 -9.77 -3.54
N VAL A 197 -6.23 -10.52 -2.88
CA VAL A 197 -6.58 -11.65 -2.00
C VAL A 197 -7.49 -11.21 -0.82
N GLN A 198 -7.64 -9.90 -0.57
CA GLN A 198 -8.29 -9.37 0.61
C GLN A 198 -9.64 -8.65 0.36
N PHE A 199 -9.95 -8.03 -0.78
CA PHE A 199 -11.00 -6.99 -0.79
C PHE A 199 -12.32 -7.30 -1.50
N ARG A 200 -13.34 -7.77 -0.76
CA ARG A 200 -14.75 -7.88 -1.23
C ARG A 200 -15.73 -6.84 -0.66
N SER A 201 -15.24 -5.77 -0.03
CA SER A 201 -16.06 -4.75 0.66
C SER A 201 -15.75 -3.33 0.16
N PRO A 202 -16.71 -2.37 0.16
CA PRO A 202 -16.55 -1.04 -0.44
C PRO A 202 -15.47 -0.14 0.19
N TYR A 203 -14.87 -0.49 1.32
CA TYR A 203 -13.80 0.30 1.95
C TYR A 203 -12.44 -0.35 1.71
N LYS A 204 -11.90 -0.19 0.49
CA LYS A 204 -10.63 -0.80 0.07
C LYS A 204 -9.46 0.16 0.29
N PHE A 205 -8.87 0.15 1.48
CA PHE A 205 -7.62 0.85 1.75
C PHE A 205 -6.71 0.00 2.60
N LEU A 206 -5.63 -0.51 2.00
CA LEU A 206 -4.73 -1.43 2.68
C LEU A 206 -3.28 -1.19 2.33
N CYS A 207 -2.80 0.03 2.51
CA CYS A 207 -1.41 0.11 2.90
C CYS A 207 -1.30 -0.53 4.31
N MET A 208 -0.32 -1.39 4.52
CA MET A 208 -0.11 -2.06 5.80
C MET A 208 0.28 -1.09 6.92
N GLU A 209 0.85 0.08 6.58
CA GLU A 209 1.35 1.08 7.51
C GLU A 209 0.82 2.50 7.21
N PRO A 210 -0.44 2.81 7.57
CA PRO A 210 -1.07 4.09 7.23
C PRO A 210 -0.39 5.29 7.87
N GLU A 211 0.18 5.13 9.07
CA GLU A 211 0.87 6.20 9.81
C GLU A 211 2.19 6.64 9.13
N ARG A 212 2.74 5.82 8.23
CA ARG A 212 3.93 6.13 7.42
C ARG A 212 3.61 6.50 5.99
N SER A 213 2.38 6.25 5.53
CA SER A 213 2.01 6.51 4.14
C SER A 213 2.00 8.00 3.83
N GLU A 214 2.52 8.34 2.65
CA GLU A 214 2.43 9.69 2.08
C GLU A 214 1.03 10.01 1.52
N SER A 215 0.15 9.01 1.43
CA SER A 215 -1.21 9.12 0.90
C SER A 215 -2.09 10.05 1.74
N ASP A 216 -2.50 11.17 1.15
CA ASP A 216 -3.50 12.08 1.76
C ASP A 216 -4.83 11.37 1.99
N ILE A 217 -5.24 10.52 1.04
CA ILE A 217 -6.49 9.74 1.12
C ILE A 217 -6.44 8.82 2.33
N THR A 218 -5.34 8.08 2.50
CA THR A 218 -5.11 7.22 3.66
C THR A 218 -5.16 8.04 4.95
N ARG A 219 -4.36 9.11 5.05
CA ARG A 219 -4.32 9.93 6.27
C ARG A 219 -5.70 10.48 6.67
N GLN A 220 -6.46 11.00 5.70
CA GLN A 220 -7.78 11.58 5.95
C GLN A 220 -8.82 10.53 6.28
N PHE A 221 -8.78 9.38 5.58
CA PHE A 221 -9.62 8.24 5.90
C PHE A 221 -9.41 7.81 7.35
N TRP A 222 -8.15 7.63 7.75
CA TRP A 222 -7.79 7.26 9.11
C TRP A 222 -8.23 8.34 10.11
N ALA A 223 -7.90 9.61 9.90
CA ALA A 223 -8.34 10.69 10.80
C ALA A 223 -9.87 10.78 10.99
N THR A 224 -10.65 10.38 9.97
CA THR A 224 -12.12 10.43 10.00
C THR A 224 -12.73 9.22 10.72
N HIS A 225 -12.10 8.05 10.59
CA HIS A 225 -12.65 6.77 11.05
C HIS A 225 -11.91 6.18 12.27
N THR A 226 -10.80 6.80 12.69
CA THR A 226 -10.20 6.57 14.01
C THR A 226 -10.81 7.51 15.00
N VAL A 227 -11.44 6.95 16.03
CA VAL A 227 -11.64 7.68 17.28
C VAL A 227 -10.25 7.99 17.86
N PRO A 228 -9.96 9.24 18.29
CA PRO A 228 -8.75 9.53 19.05
C PRO A 228 -8.72 8.65 20.30
N ASP A 229 -7.56 8.09 20.65
CA ASP A 229 -7.37 7.28 21.86
C ASP A 229 -7.96 8.02 23.09
N GLY A 230 -9.19 7.67 23.50
CA GLY A 230 -9.87 8.34 24.60
C GLY A 230 -11.40 8.38 24.58
N GLU A 231 -12.08 8.29 23.43
CA GLU A 231 -13.56 8.40 23.39
C GLU A 231 -14.23 7.25 22.62
N ALA A 232 -14.16 6.03 23.17
CA ALA A 232 -15.07 4.99 22.72
C ALA A 232 -16.53 5.46 22.88
N LYS A 233 -17.13 5.99 21.81
CA LYS A 233 -18.58 6.15 21.73
C LYS A 233 -19.18 4.76 21.61
N LEU A 234 -19.31 4.09 22.73
CA LEU A 234 -20.30 3.04 22.93
C LEU A 234 -21.67 3.69 22.72
N LYS A 235 -22.15 3.66 21.48
CA LYS A 235 -23.59 3.73 21.24
C LYS A 235 -24.14 2.34 21.54
N VAL A 236 -24.72 2.22 22.73
CA VAL A 236 -25.70 1.18 23.08
C VAL A 236 -26.92 1.34 22.18
#